data_AF-A0AAW0HY46-F1
#
_entry.id   AF-A0AAW0HY46-F1
#
_cell.length_a   1.000
_cell.length_b   1.000
_cell.length_c   1.000
_cell.angle_alpha   90.00
_cell.angle_beta   90.00
_cell.angle_gamma   90.00
#
_symmetry.space_group_name_H-M   'P 1'
#
loop_
_entity.id
_entity.type
_entity.pdbx_description
1 polymer ?
#
loop_
_entity_poly.entity_id
_entity_poly.type
_entity_poly.pdbx_seq_one_letter_code
_entity_poly.pdbx_strand_id
1 'polypeptide(L)'
;MFDLDSWPHTPHSILLLALLLGLSGAATQELKVIQPETSVSVHAGETATLNCTVTSLRPLGPIKWFRGTGQSRQLIYAFSGEKFPRVTNVTDVTKRNNLDFSIRISNVTPADAGTYYCVKFGITYSNRDIWSGGGTVLYVLGKYCLVLLIPHISNRSNVSKIVYSAMKKQASKPSPPMVSGPAARVAPGHTVNYTCKSYGFSPRNITLKWFKDRNELSHFQTTVDPKEQSISYNISSTAQVVLSAGDVHSQITCEVAHDTLQGGRLRGIAKLSDIVRVSPTLEISEQPSVVWNLIGVTCQVNKFYPSRLRLTWLENGNISHIEDPSTFTVNKDGTYSWTSRHLVNVSAHEEDIILTCQVEHDQQPPEIKTHTVMVSACQREQGISTMSGKVSTQTSWLFVNFSSFLNVKELDTSNTAEILVAVLLGPKLLLVIGASVIYMHKKQKA
;
A
#
# COMPACT_ATOMS: atom_id res chain seq x y z
N MET A 1 54.21 11.62 94.91
CA MET A 1 54.06 13.01 95.34
C MET A 1 53.97 13.86 94.06
N PHE A 2 52.73 14.04 93.57
CA PHE A 2 52.24 15.04 92.58
C PHE A 2 52.83 15.02 91.15
N ASP A 3 52.12 15.16 90.01
CA ASP A 3 50.73 15.44 89.59
C ASP A 3 50.63 15.02 88.08
N LEU A 4 49.54 14.44 87.53
CA LEU A 4 48.35 15.06 86.87
C LEU A 4 48.66 16.37 86.08
N ASP A 5 48.26 16.66 84.84
CA ASP A 5 47.17 16.21 83.97
C ASP A 5 47.39 16.71 82.51
N SER A 6 46.81 15.98 81.54
CA SER A 6 46.34 16.42 80.20
C SER A 6 47.31 16.69 79.01
N TRP A 7 47.38 15.71 78.09
CA TRP A 7 47.50 15.87 76.63
C TRP A 7 46.35 15.06 76.02
N PRO A 8 45.56 15.56 75.04
CA PRO A 8 45.95 15.39 73.63
C PRO A 8 45.33 16.43 72.65
N HIS A 9 45.86 16.63 71.44
CA HIS A 9 45.10 17.00 70.20
C HIS A 9 46.05 16.87 68.98
N THR A 10 45.97 15.80 68.17
CA THR A 10 45.08 15.55 67.01
C THR A 10 45.44 16.30 65.69
N PRO A 11 45.18 15.69 64.53
CA PRO A 11 45.94 15.85 63.30
C PRO A 11 45.30 16.89 62.37
N HIS A 12 45.70 18.15 62.46
CA HIS A 12 45.22 19.19 61.54
C HIS A 12 46.09 19.35 60.28
N SER A 13 47.33 18.87 60.29
CA SER A 13 48.29 19.18 59.21
C SER A 13 48.13 18.29 57.96
N ILE A 14 47.57 17.08 58.10
CA ILE A 14 47.38 16.16 56.96
C ILE A 14 46.07 16.47 56.20
N LEU A 15 45.05 17.03 56.86
CA LEU A 15 43.79 17.40 56.21
C LEU A 15 43.94 18.64 55.30
N LEU A 16 44.85 19.56 55.64
CA LEU A 16 45.09 20.80 54.89
C LEU A 16 45.83 20.58 53.56
N LEU A 17 46.72 19.59 53.47
CA LEU A 17 47.35 19.21 52.19
C LEU A 17 46.36 18.51 51.24
N ALA A 18 45.42 17.72 51.77
CA ALA A 18 44.36 17.11 50.96
C ALA A 18 43.35 18.17 50.47
N LEU A 19 43.13 19.26 51.22
CA LEU A 19 42.25 20.36 50.82
C LEU A 19 42.87 21.27 49.74
N LEU A 20 44.19 21.46 49.76
CA LEU A 20 44.89 22.29 48.76
C LEU A 20 45.20 21.56 47.44
N LEU A 21 45.24 20.23 47.43
CA LEU A 21 45.38 19.42 46.21
C LEU A 21 44.03 19.08 45.54
N GLY A 22 42.90 19.37 46.21
CA GLY A 22 41.54 19.08 45.71
C GLY A 22 40.91 20.15 44.82
N LEU A 23 41.57 21.30 44.61
CA LEU A 23 41.03 22.43 43.82
C LEU A 23 41.92 22.73 42.60
N SER A 24 42.13 21.73 41.77
CA SER A 24 42.38 21.94 40.34
C SER A 24 41.42 21.11 39.49
N GLY A 25 40.16 21.06 39.93
CA GLY A 25 39.06 20.79 39.01
C GLY A 25 38.91 21.98 38.07
N ALA A 26 39.79 22.07 37.06
CA ALA A 26 39.48 22.87 35.87
C ALA A 26 38.15 22.32 35.36
N ALA A 27 37.07 23.08 35.51
CA ALA A 27 35.79 22.74 34.94
C ALA A 27 36.01 22.56 33.44
N THR A 28 36.09 21.32 33.00
CA THR A 28 36.24 20.96 31.60
C THR A 28 34.93 21.37 30.93
N GLN A 29 34.95 22.55 30.31
CA GLN A 29 33.78 23.10 29.64
C GLN A 29 33.42 22.18 28.46
N GLU A 30 32.37 21.39 28.65
CA GLU A 30 31.88 20.44 27.66
C GLU A 30 31.54 21.20 26.36
N LEU A 31 32.13 20.77 25.24
CA LEU A 31 31.88 21.35 23.93
C LEU A 31 30.43 21.09 23.51
N LYS A 32 29.68 22.16 23.24
CA LYS A 32 28.31 22.12 22.74
C LYS A 32 28.18 22.97 21.50
N VAL A 33 27.37 22.51 20.56
CA VAL A 33 26.96 23.25 19.37
C VAL A 33 25.53 23.72 19.58
N ILE A 34 25.32 25.03 19.57
CA ILE A 34 24.06 25.68 19.92
C ILE A 34 23.44 26.25 18.64
N GLN A 35 22.25 25.76 18.31
CA GLN A 35 21.37 26.33 17.28
C GLN A 35 20.15 26.90 18.01
N PRO A 36 20.11 28.22 18.28
CA PRO A 36 19.10 28.80 19.16
C PRO A 36 17.70 28.80 18.52
N GLU A 37 17.61 28.99 17.20
CA GLU A 37 16.35 28.90 16.48
C GLU A 37 16.06 27.46 16.06
N THR A 38 14.94 26.93 16.55
CA THR A 38 14.40 25.64 16.10
C THR A 38 13.83 25.73 14.68
N SER A 39 13.45 26.92 14.23
CA SER A 39 12.99 27.17 12.86
C SER A 39 13.21 28.61 12.39
N VAL A 40 13.35 28.77 11.07
CA VAL A 40 13.52 30.05 10.37
C VAL A 40 12.60 30.06 9.14
N SER A 41 11.88 31.16 8.89
CA SER A 41 10.97 31.29 7.74
C SER A 41 11.38 32.47 6.85
N VAL A 42 11.48 32.24 5.54
CA VAL A 42 12.00 33.23 4.57
C VAL A 42 11.21 33.15 3.28
N HIS A 43 10.97 34.27 2.59
CA HIS A 43 10.28 34.23 1.29
C HIS A 43 11.20 33.75 0.17
N ALA A 44 10.62 33.15 -0.87
CA ALA A 44 11.36 32.77 -2.06
C ALA A 44 12.09 33.98 -2.68
N GLY A 45 13.37 33.81 -2.96
CA GLY A 45 14.29 34.83 -3.47
C GLY A 45 14.95 35.69 -2.39
N GLU A 46 14.58 35.57 -1.11
CA GLU A 46 15.25 36.27 0.00
C GLU A 46 16.45 35.46 0.54
N THR A 47 17.13 36.00 1.55
CA THR A 47 18.31 35.39 2.18
C THR A 47 17.94 34.83 3.56
N ALA A 48 18.16 33.54 3.78
CA ALA A 48 17.99 32.91 5.09
C ALA A 48 19.25 33.00 5.93
N THR A 49 19.12 33.28 7.23
CA THR A 49 20.24 33.25 8.18
C THR A 49 20.03 32.11 9.15
N LEU A 50 20.99 31.20 9.25
CA LEU A 50 20.97 30.05 10.16
C LEU A 50 22.05 30.24 11.22
N ASN A 51 21.64 30.36 12.48
CA ASN A 51 22.58 30.68 13.54
C ASN A 51 23.18 29.43 14.16
N CYS A 52 24.49 29.48 14.42
CA CYS A 52 25.21 28.42 15.12
C CYS A 52 26.35 29.01 15.94
N THR A 53 26.41 28.68 17.22
CA THR A 53 27.53 29.03 18.09
C THR A 53 28.09 27.79 18.77
N VAL A 54 29.37 27.82 19.14
CA VAL A 54 30.01 26.74 19.90
C VAL A 54 30.53 27.24 21.24
N THR A 55 30.47 26.41 22.28
CA THR A 55 30.95 26.80 23.62
C THR A 55 32.47 26.74 23.76
N SER A 56 33.16 26.03 22.87
CA SER A 56 34.62 25.88 22.87
C SER A 56 35.15 25.63 21.45
N LEU A 57 36.41 26.00 21.18
CA LEU A 57 37.10 25.69 19.91
C LEU A 57 37.94 24.41 19.99
N ARG A 58 38.06 23.81 21.18
CA ARG A 58 38.79 22.56 21.43
C ARG A 58 37.79 21.39 21.51
N PRO A 59 38.09 20.23 20.88
CA PRO A 59 39.28 19.94 20.07
C PRO A 59 39.29 20.65 18.71
N LEU A 60 40.47 20.77 18.12
CA LEU A 60 40.64 21.36 16.79
C LEU A 60 39.93 20.51 15.73
N GLY A 61 39.32 21.19 14.76
CA GLY A 61 38.68 20.56 13.62
C GLY A 61 37.58 21.42 12.99
N PRO A 62 37.12 21.05 11.79
CA PRO A 62 36.25 21.90 10.99
C PRO A 62 34.82 21.92 11.52
N ILE A 63 34.12 23.02 11.23
CA ILE A 63 32.67 23.12 11.38
C ILE A 63 32.05 23.10 10.00
N LYS A 64 30.95 22.36 9.86
CA LYS A 64 30.22 22.20 8.60
C LYS A 64 28.72 22.27 8.85
N TRP A 65 28.00 22.79 7.88
CA TRP A 65 26.55 22.76 7.82
C TRP A 65 26.09 21.65 6.87
N PHE A 66 25.15 20.83 7.34
CA PHE A 66 24.51 19.79 6.54
C PHE A 66 23.00 20.00 6.50
N ARG A 67 22.39 19.57 5.40
CA ARG A 67 20.93 19.39 5.31
C ARG A 67 20.60 17.91 5.44
N GLY A 68 19.72 17.59 6.38
CA GLY A 68 19.39 16.20 6.74
C GLY A 68 20.45 15.50 7.60
N THR A 69 20.18 14.24 7.96
CA THR A 69 21.03 13.40 8.82
C THR A 69 21.38 12.07 8.17
N GLY A 70 22.31 11.29 8.75
CA GLY A 70 22.66 9.96 8.26
C GLY A 70 23.52 9.96 6.98
N GLN A 71 23.40 8.90 6.18
CA GLN A 71 24.19 8.68 4.96
C GLN A 71 23.76 9.57 3.77
N SER A 72 22.54 10.09 3.79
CA SER A 72 21.97 10.96 2.73
C SER A 72 22.09 12.46 3.04
N ARG A 73 22.80 12.85 4.11
CA ARG A 73 23.00 14.27 4.46
C ARG A 73 23.79 15.00 3.38
N GLN A 74 23.33 16.19 3.00
CA GLN A 74 23.97 17.01 1.99
C GLN A 74 24.84 18.09 2.63
N LEU A 75 26.09 18.25 2.18
CA LEU A 75 26.94 19.36 2.62
C LEU A 75 26.42 20.68 2.05
N ILE A 76 26.17 21.65 2.93
CA ILE A 76 25.65 22.98 2.58
C ILE A 76 26.76 24.03 2.64
N TYR A 77 27.61 23.95 3.67
CA TYR A 77 28.71 24.87 3.84
C TYR A 77 29.83 24.24 4.68
N ALA A 78 31.08 24.55 4.38
CA ALA A 78 32.23 24.13 5.14
C ALA A 78 33.15 25.31 5.45
N PHE A 79 33.51 25.47 6.72
CA PHE A 79 34.45 26.51 7.17
C PHE A 79 35.93 26.15 6.90
N SER A 80 36.19 25.34 5.85
CA SER A 80 37.52 24.87 5.44
C SER A 80 38.12 25.64 4.24
N GLY A 81 37.47 26.71 3.79
CA GLY A 81 37.95 27.58 2.70
C GLY A 81 37.44 27.22 1.30
N GLU A 82 36.53 26.24 1.19
CA GLU A 82 35.84 25.93 -0.07
C GLU A 82 34.84 27.04 -0.45
N LYS A 83 34.69 27.32 -1.75
CA LYS A 83 33.77 28.36 -2.24
C LYS A 83 32.36 27.79 -2.43
N PHE A 84 31.38 28.39 -1.75
CA PHE A 84 29.95 28.07 -1.90
C PHE A 84 29.21 29.30 -2.45
N PRO A 85 28.80 29.31 -3.74
CA PRO A 85 28.36 30.54 -4.41
C PRO A 85 27.08 31.16 -3.84
N ARG A 86 26.22 30.37 -3.18
CA ARG A 86 24.95 30.82 -2.57
C ARG A 86 25.01 30.96 -1.05
N VAL A 87 26.12 30.58 -0.40
CA VAL A 87 26.19 30.51 1.06
C VAL A 87 27.40 31.28 1.57
N THR A 88 27.16 32.20 2.50
CA THR A 88 28.22 33.03 3.11
C THR A 88 28.19 32.91 4.64
N ASN A 89 29.33 33.09 5.30
CA ASN A 89 29.41 33.17 6.76
C ASN A 89 28.96 34.55 7.27
N VAL A 90 28.32 34.59 8.45
CA VAL A 90 27.83 35.83 9.07
C VAL A 90 28.98 36.62 9.71
N THR A 91 29.92 35.94 10.34
CA THR A 91 31.05 36.53 11.07
C THR A 91 32.37 36.25 10.37
N ASP A 92 33.34 37.13 10.56
CA ASP A 92 34.69 36.97 10.01
C ASP A 92 35.43 35.82 10.71
N VAL A 93 35.61 34.73 9.96
CA VAL A 93 36.21 33.47 10.41
C VAL A 93 37.73 33.57 10.57
N THR A 94 38.36 34.65 10.11
CA THR A 94 39.79 34.90 10.30
C THR A 94 40.12 35.33 11.74
N LYS A 95 39.11 35.71 12.53
CA LYS A 95 39.27 36.03 13.95
C LYS A 95 39.48 34.75 14.78
N ARG A 96 40.65 34.66 15.42
CA ARG A 96 41.15 33.47 16.15
C ARG A 96 40.22 32.93 17.25
N ASN A 97 39.36 33.79 17.81
CA ASN A 97 38.44 33.45 18.90
C ASN A 97 36.96 33.48 18.46
N ASN A 98 36.67 33.39 17.16
CA ASN A 98 35.31 33.37 16.68
C ASN A 98 34.60 32.07 17.10
N LEU A 99 33.52 32.20 17.87
CA LEU A 99 32.66 31.09 18.30
C LEU A 99 31.34 31.04 17.51
N ASP A 100 31.13 31.99 16.60
CA ASP A 100 29.93 32.10 15.77
C ASP A 100 30.22 31.53 14.37
N PHE A 101 29.47 30.49 14.02
CA PHE A 101 29.55 29.75 12.77
C PHE A 101 28.22 29.81 12.00
N SER A 102 27.50 30.91 12.16
CA SER A 102 26.26 31.20 11.47
C SER A 102 26.49 31.44 9.97
N ILE A 103 25.53 31.01 9.15
CA ILE A 103 25.59 31.14 7.67
C ILE A 103 24.37 31.87 7.11
N ARG A 104 24.53 32.48 5.94
CA ARG A 104 23.48 33.08 5.13
C ARG A 104 23.34 32.34 3.81
N ILE A 105 22.14 31.86 3.49
CA ILE A 105 21.82 31.22 2.21
C ILE A 105 21.05 32.24 1.38
N SER A 106 21.63 32.70 0.27
CA SER A 106 21.03 33.70 -0.62
C SER A 106 20.15 33.07 -1.70
N ASN A 107 19.18 33.86 -2.19
CA ASN A 107 18.23 33.47 -3.23
C ASN A 107 17.55 32.13 -2.90
N VAL A 108 16.85 32.08 -1.77
CA VAL A 108 16.21 30.87 -1.25
C VAL A 108 15.07 30.42 -2.17
N THR A 109 15.02 29.15 -2.50
CA THR A 109 14.01 28.50 -3.35
C THR A 109 13.21 27.47 -2.55
N PRO A 110 12.01 27.05 -2.97
CA PRO A 110 11.27 26.00 -2.27
C PRO A 110 12.05 24.69 -2.08
N ALA A 111 13.00 24.40 -2.98
CA ALA A 111 13.87 23.23 -2.88
C ALA A 111 14.92 23.34 -1.77
N ASP A 112 15.16 24.52 -1.20
CA ASP A 112 16.05 24.73 -0.05
C ASP A 112 15.34 24.46 1.29
N ALA A 113 14.03 24.16 1.30
CA ALA A 113 13.33 23.78 2.52
C ALA A 113 13.91 22.48 3.12
N GLY A 114 14.02 22.41 4.44
CA GLY A 114 14.54 21.23 5.15
C GLY A 114 15.20 21.58 6.49
N THR A 115 15.73 20.56 7.17
CA THR A 115 16.41 20.74 8.46
C THR A 115 17.92 20.82 8.29
N TYR A 116 18.49 21.88 8.83
CA TYR A 116 19.91 22.20 8.72
C TYR A 116 20.61 21.98 10.07
N TYR A 117 21.73 21.26 10.05
CA TYR A 117 22.50 20.89 11.21
C TYR A 117 23.90 21.49 11.15
N CYS A 118 24.27 22.23 12.19
CA CYS A 118 25.63 22.69 12.41
C CYS A 118 26.42 21.58 13.12
N VAL A 119 27.53 21.16 12.54
CA VAL A 119 28.30 20.01 13.02
C VAL A 119 29.77 20.38 13.19
N LYS A 120 30.29 20.19 14.40
CA LYS A 120 31.70 20.32 14.74
C LYS A 120 32.34 18.94 14.71
N PHE A 121 33.41 18.81 13.93
CA PHE A 121 34.26 17.63 13.92
C PHE A 121 35.49 17.91 14.76
N GLY A 122 35.82 17.00 15.67
CA GLY A 122 37.07 17.00 16.42
C GLY A 122 37.99 15.90 15.91
N ILE A 123 39.29 16.19 15.91
CA ILE A 123 40.32 15.16 15.79
C ILE A 123 40.91 14.98 17.19
N THR A 124 40.61 13.87 17.84
CA THR A 124 41.31 13.42 19.06
C THR A 124 42.30 12.32 18.68
N TYR A 125 43.32 12.08 19.52
CA TYR A 125 44.46 11.21 19.20
C TYR A 125 44.11 9.74 18.90
N SER A 126 42.85 9.32 19.05
CA SER A 126 42.38 7.97 18.73
C SER A 126 40.96 7.86 18.16
N ASN A 127 40.19 8.95 17.96
CA ASN A 127 38.85 8.87 17.37
C ASN A 127 38.39 10.19 16.71
N ARG A 128 37.38 10.11 15.82
CA ARG A 128 36.70 11.31 15.26
C ARG A 128 35.44 11.60 16.08
N ASP A 129 35.54 12.55 16.98
CA ASP A 129 34.37 13.00 17.76
C ASP A 129 33.53 13.99 16.95
N ILE A 130 32.20 13.86 17.04
CA ILE A 130 31.23 14.65 16.27
C ILE A 130 30.21 15.26 17.23
N TRP A 131 30.14 16.59 17.28
CA TRP A 131 29.11 17.34 18.01
C TRP A 131 28.17 17.99 17.01
N SER A 132 26.88 17.72 17.13
CA SER A 132 25.83 18.31 16.28
C SER A 132 24.93 19.21 17.11
N GLY A 133 24.51 20.33 16.53
CA GLY A 133 23.42 21.13 17.07
C GLY A 133 22.07 20.43 16.92
N GLY A 134 21.04 20.98 17.58
CA GLY A 134 19.67 20.43 17.58
C GLY A 134 18.94 20.52 16.23
N GLY A 135 19.50 21.21 15.24
CA GLY A 135 18.90 21.41 13.93
C GLY A 135 17.97 22.63 13.88
N THR A 136 17.96 23.31 12.73
CA THR A 136 17.09 24.46 12.44
C THR A 136 16.29 24.13 11.19
N VAL A 137 14.96 24.16 11.28
CA VAL A 137 14.08 23.93 10.13
C VAL A 137 13.93 25.21 9.32
N LEU A 138 14.31 25.18 8.04
CA LEU A 138 14.11 26.30 7.11
C LEU A 138 12.80 26.13 6.34
N TYR A 139 11.87 27.05 6.54
CA TYR A 139 10.62 27.18 5.79
C TYR A 139 10.76 28.23 4.68
N VAL A 140 10.29 27.89 3.48
CA VAL A 140 10.32 28.80 2.33
C VAL A 140 8.90 29.20 1.94
N LEU A 141 8.58 30.48 2.15
CA LEU A 141 7.27 31.05 1.86
C LEU A 141 7.20 31.45 0.37
N GLY A 142 6.20 30.96 -0.35
CA GLY A 142 5.99 31.34 -1.75
C GLY A 142 5.67 32.84 -1.88
N LYS A 143 6.20 33.50 -2.92
CA LYS A 143 5.91 34.91 -3.22
C LYS A 143 4.52 35.14 -3.84
N TYR A 144 3.77 34.09 -4.15
CA TYR A 144 2.41 34.22 -4.68
C TYR A 144 1.46 33.21 -4.04
N CYS A 145 0.55 33.73 -3.21
CA CYS A 145 -0.74 33.12 -2.91
C CYS A 145 -1.74 34.28 -2.78
N LEU A 146 -2.73 34.30 -3.69
CA LEU A 146 -3.90 35.21 -3.80
C LEU A 146 -3.90 36.46 -2.89
N VAL A 147 -3.81 37.63 -3.53
CA VAL A 147 -4.07 38.95 -2.92
C VAL A 147 -5.46 38.95 -2.28
N LEU A 148 -5.52 38.74 -0.97
CA LEU A 148 -6.64 39.20 -0.15
C LEU A 148 -6.27 40.59 0.34
N LEU A 149 -6.91 41.61 -0.22
CA LEU A 149 -6.84 42.97 0.29
C LEU A 149 -7.42 42.98 1.70
N ILE A 150 -6.58 43.21 2.71
CA ILE A 150 -7.01 43.66 4.04
C ILE A 150 -6.25 44.95 4.34
N PRO A 151 -6.93 46.04 4.76
CA PRO A 151 -6.29 47.32 4.97
C PRO A 151 -5.31 47.27 6.15
N HIS A 152 -4.27 48.07 6.01
CA HIS A 152 -3.14 48.31 6.89
C HIS A 152 -3.53 48.35 8.40
N ILE A 153 -3.11 47.33 9.17
CA ILE A 153 -3.11 47.40 10.65
C ILE A 153 -1.68 47.26 11.14
N SER A 154 -1.18 48.36 11.69
CA SER A 154 0.10 48.49 12.36
C SER A 154 0.04 47.84 13.74
N ASN A 155 0.58 46.62 13.90
CA ASN A 155 1.21 46.18 15.14
C ASN A 155 2.03 44.88 14.95
N ARG A 156 3.35 44.94 15.18
CA ARG A 156 4.30 43.81 15.02
C ARG A 156 4.10 42.66 16.03
N SER A 157 3.21 42.82 17.02
CA SER A 157 2.98 41.83 18.09
C SER A 157 1.91 40.77 17.78
N ASN A 158 1.17 40.89 16.66
CA ASN A 158 0.13 39.92 16.29
C ASN A 158 0.51 38.97 15.13
N VAL A 159 1.71 39.12 14.55
CA VAL A 159 2.17 38.21 13.47
C VAL A 159 2.34 36.79 13.99
N SER A 160 2.84 36.59 15.21
CA SER A 160 2.99 35.27 15.83
C SER A 160 1.65 34.57 16.05
N LYS A 161 0.60 35.28 16.52
CA LYS A 161 -0.74 34.72 16.67
C LYS A 161 -1.42 34.41 15.32
N ILE A 162 -1.18 35.25 14.30
CA ILE A 162 -1.69 35.02 12.94
C ILE A 162 -0.98 33.85 12.27
N VAL A 163 0.34 33.70 12.43
CA VAL A 163 1.12 32.53 11.98
C VAL A 163 0.66 31.26 12.70
N TYR A 164 0.44 31.29 14.02
CA TYR A 164 -0.17 30.17 14.75
C TYR A 164 -1.58 29.82 14.22
N SER A 165 -2.38 30.81 13.82
CA SER A 165 -3.70 30.59 13.21
C SER A 165 -3.65 30.13 11.75
N ALA A 166 -2.59 30.47 11.01
CA ALA A 166 -2.34 30.04 9.63
C ALA A 166 -1.68 28.65 9.54
N MET A 167 -0.88 28.26 10.53
CA MET A 167 -0.26 26.94 10.66
C MET A 167 -1.24 25.84 11.11
N LYS A 168 -2.40 26.21 11.67
CA LYS A 168 -3.54 25.30 11.90
C LYS A 168 -4.21 24.81 10.59
N LYS A 169 -3.64 25.14 9.41
CA LYS A 169 -4.31 25.06 8.11
C LYS A 169 -3.58 24.27 7.02
N GLN A 170 -2.54 23.49 7.32
CA GLN A 170 -2.08 22.44 6.38
C GLN A 170 -2.79 21.12 6.69
N ALA A 171 -4.13 21.16 6.66
CA ALA A 171 -4.92 19.96 6.87
C ALA A 171 -4.99 19.20 5.54
N SER A 172 -4.42 18.01 5.49
CA SER A 172 -4.38 17.17 4.29
C SER A 172 -5.33 15.99 4.43
N LYS A 173 -5.96 15.63 3.31
CA LYS A 173 -6.85 14.47 3.25
C LYS A 173 -6.01 13.18 3.15
N PRO A 174 -6.42 12.10 3.82
CA PRO A 174 -5.81 10.80 3.59
C PRO A 174 -5.96 10.35 2.13
N SER A 175 -4.99 9.58 1.65
CA SER A 175 -5.15 8.84 0.40
C SER A 175 -6.29 7.83 0.50
N PRO A 176 -6.89 7.39 -0.62
CA PRO A 176 -7.77 6.24 -0.62
C PRO A 176 -7.08 5.03 0.05
N PRO A 177 -7.74 4.34 0.99
CA PRO A 177 -7.14 3.21 1.68
C PRO A 177 -6.96 2.01 0.74
N MET A 178 -5.77 1.44 0.75
CA MET A 178 -5.42 0.26 -0.03
C MET A 178 -5.49 -0.98 0.86
N VAL A 179 -6.30 -1.97 0.47
CA VAL A 179 -6.47 -3.23 1.22
C VAL A 179 -5.78 -4.37 0.48
N SER A 180 -4.92 -5.10 1.18
CA SER A 180 -4.19 -6.25 0.66
C SER A 180 -4.37 -7.47 1.56
N GLY A 181 -4.69 -8.62 0.96
CA GLY A 181 -4.80 -9.92 1.64
C GLY A 181 -3.59 -10.83 1.41
N PRO A 182 -3.67 -12.12 1.79
CA PRO A 182 -2.65 -13.12 1.50
C PRO A 182 -2.50 -13.37 -0.01
N ALA A 183 -1.30 -13.76 -0.44
CA ALA A 183 -0.99 -14.03 -1.84
C ALA A 183 -1.53 -15.39 -2.34
N ALA A 184 -1.64 -16.37 -1.45
CA ALA A 184 -2.14 -17.70 -1.75
C ALA A 184 -3.60 -17.86 -1.31
N ARG A 185 -4.34 -18.72 -2.00
CA ARG A 185 -5.69 -19.11 -1.59
C ARG A 185 -5.65 -19.99 -0.34
N VAL A 186 -6.68 -19.88 0.48
CA VAL A 186 -6.77 -20.50 1.81
C VAL A 186 -8.13 -21.19 1.96
N ALA A 187 -8.12 -22.36 2.61
CA ALA A 187 -9.32 -23.13 2.90
C ALA A 187 -10.19 -22.46 3.99
N PRO A 188 -11.52 -22.67 3.97
CA PRO A 188 -12.41 -22.27 5.06
C PRO A 188 -11.95 -22.75 6.43
N GLY A 189 -12.37 -22.05 7.48
CA GLY A 189 -12.03 -22.33 8.88
C GLY A 189 -10.70 -21.73 9.35
N HIS A 190 -9.86 -21.25 8.43
CA HIS A 190 -8.58 -20.63 8.76
C HIS A 190 -8.71 -19.12 8.97
N THR A 191 -7.82 -18.57 9.79
CA THR A 191 -7.69 -17.13 10.02
C THR A 191 -6.64 -16.54 9.08
N VAL A 192 -6.99 -15.47 8.37
CA VAL A 192 -6.10 -14.75 7.45
C VAL A 192 -5.95 -13.29 7.86
N ASN A 193 -4.84 -12.66 7.46
CA ASN A 193 -4.54 -11.26 7.76
C ASN A 193 -4.80 -10.37 6.54
N TYR A 194 -5.56 -9.30 6.76
CA TYR A 194 -5.73 -8.23 5.79
C TYR A 194 -5.04 -6.96 6.29
N THR A 195 -4.27 -6.30 5.42
CA THR A 195 -3.59 -5.04 5.74
C THR A 195 -4.24 -3.89 4.98
N CYS A 196 -4.53 -2.80 5.67
CA CYS A 196 -5.03 -1.55 5.11
C CYS A 196 -4.02 -0.44 5.33
N LYS A 197 -3.68 0.30 4.27
CA LYS A 197 -2.75 1.44 4.36
C LYS A 197 -3.34 2.68 3.71
N SER A 198 -3.16 3.83 4.37
CA SER A 198 -3.52 5.15 3.88
C SER A 198 -2.46 6.17 4.29
N TYR A 199 -2.20 7.14 3.44
CA TYR A 199 -1.01 7.99 3.51
C TYR A 199 -1.35 9.48 3.43
N GLY A 200 -0.43 10.33 3.88
CA GLY A 200 -0.43 11.74 3.52
C GLY A 200 -1.42 12.65 4.26
N PHE A 201 -1.96 12.24 5.42
CA PHE A 201 -2.98 13.01 6.14
C PHE A 201 -2.43 13.84 7.30
N SER A 202 -3.17 14.89 7.67
CA SER A 202 -2.88 15.77 8.81
C SER A 202 -4.17 16.48 9.22
N PRO A 203 -4.52 16.56 10.52
CA PRO A 203 -3.72 16.21 11.71
C PRO A 203 -3.58 14.71 11.99
N ARG A 204 -2.83 14.32 13.03
CA ARG A 204 -2.60 12.89 13.38
C ARG A 204 -3.87 12.11 13.72
N ASN A 205 -4.90 12.81 14.20
CA ASN A 205 -6.14 12.18 14.65
C ASN A 205 -6.90 11.58 13.46
N ILE A 206 -7.04 10.26 13.44
CA ILE A 206 -7.68 9.51 12.37
C ILE A 206 -8.38 8.29 12.95
N THR A 207 -9.50 7.92 12.37
CA THR A 207 -10.26 6.73 12.77
C THR A 207 -10.25 5.73 11.63
N LEU A 208 -9.94 4.46 11.95
CA LEU A 208 -9.99 3.35 11.01
C LEU A 208 -10.90 2.26 11.59
N LYS A 209 -11.82 1.78 10.77
CA LYS A 209 -12.72 0.66 11.08
C LYS A 209 -12.62 -0.42 10.02
N TRP A 210 -12.74 -1.66 10.44
CA TRP A 210 -12.80 -2.81 9.54
C TRP A 210 -14.19 -3.41 9.55
N PHE A 211 -14.63 -3.87 8.39
CA PHE A 211 -15.90 -4.57 8.23
C PHE A 211 -15.69 -5.81 7.38
N LYS A 212 -16.29 -6.93 7.79
CA LYS A 212 -16.60 -8.05 6.91
C LYS A 212 -18.05 -7.86 6.48
N ASP A 213 -18.24 -7.52 5.22
CA ASP A 213 -19.51 -7.07 4.67
C ASP A 213 -20.06 -5.85 5.45
N ARG A 214 -21.07 -6.06 6.30
CA ARG A 214 -21.68 -5.04 7.17
C ARG A 214 -21.31 -5.17 8.64
N ASN A 215 -20.62 -6.23 9.03
CA ASN A 215 -20.29 -6.52 10.41
C ASN A 215 -18.92 -5.92 10.77
N GLU A 216 -18.87 -5.08 11.80
CA GLU A 216 -17.63 -4.46 12.28
C GLU A 216 -16.73 -5.51 12.93
N LEU A 217 -15.46 -5.53 12.54
CA LEU A 217 -14.45 -6.42 13.11
C LEU A 217 -13.77 -5.72 14.28
N SER A 218 -13.51 -6.46 15.38
CA SER A 218 -12.81 -5.95 16.57
C SER A 218 -11.36 -6.43 16.68
N HIS A 219 -11.00 -7.53 16.02
CA HIS A 219 -9.67 -8.15 16.09
C HIS A 219 -8.73 -7.54 15.04
N PHE A 220 -8.19 -6.37 15.33
CA PHE A 220 -7.21 -5.70 14.47
C PHE A 220 -6.21 -4.86 15.28
N GLN A 221 -5.08 -4.55 14.66
CA GLN A 221 -4.05 -3.67 15.21
C GLN A 221 -3.82 -2.51 14.24
N THR A 222 -3.73 -1.29 14.76
CA THR A 222 -3.56 -0.08 13.95
C THR A 222 -2.38 0.74 14.44
N THR A 223 -1.52 1.15 13.52
CA THR A 223 -0.38 2.03 13.76
C THR A 223 -0.53 3.31 12.95
N VAL A 224 -0.14 4.43 13.56
CA VAL A 224 -0.07 5.73 12.90
C VAL A 224 1.35 6.26 13.05
N ASP A 225 2.02 6.45 11.93
CA ASP A 225 3.42 6.83 11.85
C ASP A 225 3.60 8.19 11.17
N PRO A 226 4.54 9.03 11.63
CA PRO A 226 5.39 8.82 12.80
C PRO A 226 4.62 9.05 14.13
N LYS A 227 5.22 8.61 15.24
CA LYS A 227 4.68 8.88 16.60
C LYS A 227 4.81 10.34 17.01
N GLU A 228 5.81 11.03 16.46
CA GLU A 228 6.13 12.42 16.77
C GLU A 228 5.29 13.42 15.95
N GLN A 229 5.47 14.72 16.23
CA GLN A 229 4.84 15.78 15.47
C GLN A 229 5.39 15.79 14.03
N SER A 230 4.51 15.68 13.04
CA SER A 230 4.86 15.67 11.62
C SER A 230 3.86 16.48 10.81
N ILE A 231 4.30 16.98 9.66
CA ILE A 231 3.41 17.63 8.69
C ILE A 231 2.51 16.64 7.95
N SER A 232 2.85 15.34 8.01
CA SER A 232 2.15 14.26 7.33
C SER A 232 2.25 12.97 8.12
N TYR A 233 1.14 12.24 8.17
CA TYR A 233 1.00 10.95 8.84
C TYR A 233 0.54 9.88 7.86
N ASN A 234 0.88 8.65 8.21
CA ASN A 234 0.47 7.44 7.51
C ASN A 234 -0.17 6.49 8.53
N ILE A 235 -1.19 5.75 8.10
CA ILE A 235 -1.90 4.78 8.92
C ILE A 235 -1.77 3.41 8.27
N SER A 236 -1.44 2.41 9.08
CA SER A 236 -1.43 1.00 8.68
C SER A 236 -2.25 0.22 9.69
N SER A 237 -3.13 -0.65 9.24
CA SER A 237 -3.90 -1.52 10.11
C SER A 237 -3.92 -2.95 9.58
N THR A 238 -3.86 -3.92 10.47
CA THR A 238 -3.92 -5.34 10.13
C THR A 238 -5.07 -5.99 10.89
N ALA A 239 -6.04 -6.54 10.18
CA ALA A 239 -7.20 -7.24 10.73
C ALA A 239 -7.09 -8.76 10.51
N GLN A 240 -7.51 -9.52 11.51
CA GLN A 240 -7.65 -10.97 11.44
C GLN A 240 -9.08 -11.34 11.04
N VAL A 241 -9.20 -12.20 10.02
CA VAL A 241 -10.49 -12.60 9.44
C VAL A 241 -10.55 -14.11 9.36
N VAL A 242 -11.59 -14.71 9.93
CA VAL A 242 -11.88 -16.15 9.75
C VAL A 242 -12.65 -16.35 8.46
N LEU A 243 -12.14 -17.24 7.61
CA LEU A 243 -12.78 -17.60 6.34
C LEU A 243 -13.86 -18.66 6.53
N SER A 244 -14.95 -18.54 5.79
CA SER A 244 -16.08 -19.47 5.75
C SER A 244 -16.34 -19.91 4.31
N ALA A 245 -16.91 -21.09 4.11
CA ALA A 245 -17.19 -21.60 2.76
C ALA A 245 -18.13 -20.69 1.94
N GLY A 246 -19.05 -19.98 2.62
CA GLY A 246 -19.96 -19.02 1.99
C GLY A 246 -19.38 -17.62 1.75
N ASP A 247 -18.10 -17.39 2.04
CA ASP A 247 -17.46 -16.08 1.87
C ASP A 247 -17.13 -15.75 0.40
N VAL A 248 -17.54 -16.59 -0.55
CA VAL A 248 -17.28 -16.39 -2.00
C VAL A 248 -17.72 -15.00 -2.46
N HIS A 249 -18.84 -14.50 -1.95
CA HIS A 249 -19.38 -13.17 -2.29
C HIS A 249 -19.11 -12.10 -1.22
N SER A 250 -18.39 -12.45 -0.16
CA SER A 250 -18.07 -11.50 0.91
C SER A 250 -16.94 -10.57 0.50
N GLN A 251 -16.90 -9.41 1.15
CA GLN A 251 -15.83 -8.43 1.02
C GLN A 251 -15.33 -7.92 2.37
N ILE A 252 -14.04 -7.63 2.43
CA ILE A 252 -13.45 -6.86 3.53
C ILE A 252 -13.41 -5.40 3.14
N THR A 253 -13.91 -4.54 4.02
CA THR A 253 -13.90 -3.10 3.86
C THR A 253 -13.08 -2.46 4.97
N CYS A 254 -12.05 -1.71 4.58
CA CYS A 254 -11.35 -0.77 5.46
C CYS A 254 -11.95 0.62 5.27
N GLU A 255 -12.49 1.19 6.34
CA GLU A 255 -13.06 2.53 6.34
C GLU A 255 -12.18 3.49 7.12
N VAL A 256 -11.81 4.60 6.48
CA VAL A 256 -10.99 5.65 7.05
C VAL A 256 -11.81 6.93 7.18
N ALA A 257 -11.90 7.46 8.40
CA ALA A 257 -12.54 8.71 8.73
C ALA A 257 -11.52 9.70 9.31
N HIS A 258 -11.60 10.93 8.86
CA HIS A 258 -10.66 11.98 9.23
C HIS A 258 -11.34 13.35 9.13
N ASP A 259 -10.97 14.30 9.99
CA ASP A 259 -11.67 15.59 10.13
C ASP A 259 -11.69 16.40 8.82
N THR A 260 -10.66 16.24 7.97
CA THR A 260 -10.57 16.91 6.66
C THR A 260 -11.53 16.37 5.60
N LEU A 261 -12.23 15.27 5.89
CA LEU A 261 -13.24 14.69 5.01
C LEU A 261 -14.65 15.28 5.25
N GLN A 262 -14.82 16.17 6.24
CA GLN A 262 -16.09 16.88 6.50
C GLN A 262 -17.30 15.94 6.66
N GLY A 263 -17.12 14.84 7.39
CA GLY A 263 -18.14 13.80 7.57
C GLY A 263 -18.13 12.70 6.50
N GLY A 264 -17.36 12.87 5.43
CA GLY A 264 -17.06 11.82 4.45
C GLY A 264 -16.14 10.73 5.01
N ARG A 265 -16.18 9.56 4.36
CA ARG A 265 -15.39 8.37 4.72
C ARG A 265 -14.80 7.76 3.46
N LEU A 266 -13.51 7.45 3.49
CA LEU A 266 -12.85 6.74 2.40
C LEU A 266 -12.91 5.23 2.67
N ARG A 267 -13.12 4.43 1.63
CA ARG A 267 -13.28 2.98 1.73
C ARG A 267 -12.33 2.26 0.78
N GLY A 268 -11.70 1.22 1.31
CA GLY A 268 -10.84 0.31 0.58
C GLY A 268 -11.47 -1.08 0.67
N ILE A 269 -11.59 -1.78 -0.45
CA ILE A 269 -12.36 -3.02 -0.54
C ILE A 269 -11.44 -4.11 -1.08
N ALA A 270 -11.47 -5.29 -0.46
CA ALA A 270 -10.88 -6.51 -0.97
C ALA A 270 -11.93 -7.63 -0.99
N LYS A 271 -12.05 -8.35 -2.10
CA LYS A 271 -13.02 -9.44 -2.23
C LYS A 271 -12.44 -10.72 -1.64
N LEU A 272 -13.23 -11.46 -0.87
CA LEU A 272 -12.79 -12.76 -0.33
C LEU A 272 -12.75 -13.83 -1.44
N SER A 273 -13.48 -13.63 -2.55
CA SER A 273 -13.41 -14.43 -3.78
C SER A 273 -12.00 -14.69 -4.30
N ASP A 274 -11.08 -13.77 -4.01
CA ASP A 274 -9.73 -13.80 -4.56
C ASP A 274 -8.83 -14.77 -3.78
N ILE A 275 -9.18 -15.06 -2.52
CA ILE A 275 -8.38 -15.89 -1.61
C ILE A 275 -9.10 -17.15 -1.11
N VAL A 276 -10.43 -17.22 -1.14
CA VAL A 276 -11.14 -18.41 -0.68
C VAL A 276 -10.94 -19.56 -1.67
N ARG A 277 -10.67 -20.75 -1.13
CA ARG A 277 -10.69 -22.03 -1.86
C ARG A 277 -11.53 -23.04 -1.12
N VAL A 278 -12.64 -23.47 -1.71
CA VAL A 278 -13.49 -24.53 -1.16
C VAL A 278 -13.24 -25.80 -1.97
N SER A 279 -12.70 -26.84 -1.33
CA SER A 279 -12.47 -28.14 -1.95
C SER A 279 -13.80 -28.86 -2.21
N PRO A 280 -13.93 -29.60 -3.33
CA PRO A 280 -15.15 -30.32 -3.66
C PRO A 280 -15.43 -31.47 -2.68
N THR A 281 -16.71 -31.80 -2.49
CA THR A 281 -17.14 -33.08 -1.89
C THR A 281 -17.67 -33.99 -2.99
N LEU A 282 -17.21 -35.24 -3.04
CA LEU A 282 -17.59 -36.20 -4.07
C LEU A 282 -18.62 -37.21 -3.55
N GLU A 283 -19.72 -37.34 -4.30
CA GLU A 283 -20.74 -38.37 -4.09
C GLU A 283 -20.93 -39.17 -5.39
N ILE A 284 -20.90 -40.49 -5.31
CA ILE A 284 -21.17 -41.37 -6.44
C ILE A 284 -22.53 -42.04 -6.23
N SER A 285 -23.34 -42.08 -7.28
CA SER A 285 -24.60 -42.84 -7.27
C SER A 285 -24.83 -43.57 -8.58
N GLU A 286 -25.35 -44.79 -8.48
CA GLU A 286 -25.79 -45.57 -9.63
C GLU A 286 -27.25 -45.25 -9.97
N GLN A 287 -27.52 -45.11 -11.26
CA GLN A 287 -28.86 -45.00 -11.81
C GLN A 287 -29.05 -46.06 -12.91
N PRO A 288 -30.11 -46.89 -12.82
CA PRO A 288 -30.39 -47.88 -13.84
C PRO A 288 -30.66 -47.18 -15.19
N SER A 289 -30.04 -47.68 -16.25
CA SER A 289 -30.29 -47.20 -17.61
C SER A 289 -31.56 -47.85 -18.17
N VAL A 290 -32.20 -47.17 -19.11
CA VAL A 290 -33.27 -47.75 -19.94
C VAL A 290 -32.71 -48.87 -20.83
N VAL A 291 -31.40 -48.84 -21.11
CA VAL A 291 -30.69 -49.85 -21.88
C VAL A 291 -30.17 -50.93 -20.93
N TRP A 292 -30.67 -52.15 -21.07
CA TRP A 292 -30.45 -53.27 -20.13
C TRP A 292 -28.98 -53.63 -19.86
N ASN A 293 -28.08 -53.41 -20.82
CA ASN A 293 -26.66 -53.73 -20.71
C ASN A 293 -25.78 -52.55 -20.27
N LEU A 294 -26.37 -51.36 -20.08
CA LEU A 294 -25.65 -50.16 -19.64
C LEU A 294 -26.06 -49.78 -18.22
N ILE A 295 -25.10 -49.44 -17.37
CA ILE A 295 -25.36 -48.84 -16.06
C ILE A 295 -24.83 -47.40 -16.08
N GLY A 296 -25.67 -46.45 -15.69
CA GLY A 296 -25.28 -45.05 -15.56
C GLY A 296 -24.76 -44.79 -14.16
N VAL A 297 -23.49 -44.42 -14.05
CA VAL A 297 -22.87 -44.02 -12.79
C VAL A 297 -22.65 -42.53 -12.81
N THR A 298 -23.11 -41.84 -11.78
CA THR A 298 -22.99 -40.38 -11.67
C THR A 298 -21.96 -40.03 -10.61
N CYS A 299 -21.06 -39.10 -10.92
CA CYS A 299 -20.19 -38.45 -9.95
C CYS A 299 -20.67 -37.02 -9.74
N GLN A 300 -21.25 -36.79 -8.58
CA GLN A 300 -21.70 -35.50 -8.12
C GLN A 300 -20.55 -34.80 -7.40
N VAL A 301 -20.09 -33.69 -7.98
CA VAL A 301 -19.04 -32.83 -7.44
C VAL A 301 -19.71 -31.63 -6.77
N ASN A 302 -19.79 -31.65 -5.45
CA ASN A 302 -20.54 -30.68 -4.66
C ASN A 302 -19.65 -29.57 -4.09
N LYS A 303 -20.15 -28.33 -4.18
CA LYS A 303 -19.70 -27.15 -3.43
C LYS A 303 -18.19 -26.85 -3.50
N PHE A 304 -17.67 -26.59 -4.69
CA PHE A 304 -16.27 -26.19 -4.89
C PHE A 304 -16.13 -24.74 -5.35
N TYR A 305 -14.99 -24.12 -5.08
CA TYR A 305 -14.65 -22.78 -5.56
C TYR A 305 -13.12 -22.58 -5.52
N PRO A 306 -12.46 -22.01 -6.55
CA PRO A 306 -12.99 -21.39 -7.77
C PRO A 306 -13.47 -22.43 -8.81
N SER A 307 -13.93 -21.97 -9.98
CA SER A 307 -14.55 -22.81 -11.03
C SER A 307 -13.59 -23.73 -11.78
N ARG A 308 -12.27 -23.69 -11.51
CA ARG A 308 -11.28 -24.49 -12.25
C ARG A 308 -11.27 -25.94 -11.76
N LEU A 309 -11.80 -26.83 -12.58
CA LEU A 309 -12.00 -28.24 -12.25
C LEU A 309 -11.63 -29.12 -13.45
N ARG A 310 -11.02 -30.28 -13.18
CA ARG A 310 -10.80 -31.36 -14.15
C ARG A 310 -11.21 -32.69 -13.52
N LEU A 311 -12.09 -33.43 -14.19
CA LEU A 311 -12.51 -34.77 -13.77
C LEU A 311 -11.85 -35.82 -14.66
N THR A 312 -11.45 -36.94 -14.07
CA THR A 312 -10.96 -38.12 -14.77
C THR A 312 -11.73 -39.34 -14.29
N TRP A 313 -12.39 -40.03 -15.21
CA TRP A 313 -12.98 -41.34 -14.94
C TRP A 313 -11.96 -42.43 -15.16
N LEU A 314 -11.81 -43.33 -14.20
CA LEU A 314 -11.01 -44.54 -14.34
C LEU A 314 -11.88 -45.80 -14.21
N GLU A 315 -11.67 -46.74 -15.11
CA GLU A 315 -12.25 -48.09 -15.10
C GLU A 315 -11.14 -49.09 -14.78
N ASN A 316 -11.25 -49.78 -13.64
CA ASN A 316 -10.23 -50.73 -13.17
C ASN A 316 -8.81 -50.15 -13.15
N GLY A 317 -8.69 -48.85 -12.84
CA GLY A 317 -7.43 -48.10 -12.80
C GLY A 317 -6.96 -47.52 -14.14
N ASN A 318 -7.61 -47.85 -15.26
CA ASN A 318 -7.31 -47.29 -16.57
C ASN A 318 -8.16 -46.05 -16.84
N ILE A 319 -7.57 -45.02 -17.46
CA ILE A 319 -8.31 -43.81 -17.82
C ILE A 319 -9.34 -44.15 -18.90
N SER A 320 -10.62 -43.95 -18.59
CA SER A 320 -11.72 -44.06 -19.55
C SER A 320 -11.80 -42.77 -20.37
N HIS A 321 -11.97 -41.63 -19.69
CA HIS A 321 -11.96 -40.30 -20.32
C HIS A 321 -11.72 -39.19 -19.29
N ILE A 322 -11.48 -37.98 -19.79
CA ILE A 322 -11.21 -36.77 -19.01
C ILE A 322 -12.23 -35.71 -19.41
N GLU A 323 -12.76 -34.99 -18.42
CA GLU A 323 -13.72 -33.91 -18.61
C GLU A 323 -13.21 -32.60 -18.00
N ASP A 324 -13.22 -31.54 -18.79
CA ASP A 324 -12.89 -30.17 -18.39
C ASP A 324 -14.14 -29.28 -18.53
N PRO A 325 -15.09 -29.36 -17.59
CA PRO A 325 -16.35 -28.62 -17.67
C PRO A 325 -16.15 -27.10 -17.59
N SER A 326 -16.97 -26.36 -18.33
CA SER A 326 -16.98 -24.88 -18.32
C SER A 326 -18.25 -24.27 -17.73
N THR A 327 -19.32 -25.07 -17.63
CA THR A 327 -20.63 -24.64 -17.12
C THR A 327 -20.97 -25.39 -15.84
N PHE A 328 -21.32 -24.64 -14.80
CA PHE A 328 -21.55 -25.17 -13.45
C PHE A 328 -22.87 -24.65 -12.87
N THR A 329 -23.44 -25.43 -11.96
CA THR A 329 -24.58 -24.97 -11.15
C THR A 329 -24.04 -24.07 -10.04
N VAL A 330 -24.57 -22.85 -9.93
CA VAL A 330 -24.19 -21.91 -8.87
C VAL A 330 -25.08 -22.14 -7.65
N ASN A 331 -24.45 -22.46 -6.52
CA ASN A 331 -25.14 -22.67 -5.26
C ASN A 331 -25.51 -21.32 -4.61
N LYS A 332 -26.45 -21.34 -3.65
CA LYS A 332 -26.85 -20.14 -2.89
C LYS A 332 -25.70 -19.51 -2.10
N ASP A 333 -24.73 -20.32 -1.67
CA ASP A 333 -23.52 -19.88 -0.96
C ASP A 333 -22.42 -19.35 -1.92
N GLY A 334 -22.66 -19.38 -3.23
CA GLY A 334 -21.75 -18.94 -4.28
C GLY A 334 -20.73 -19.98 -4.74
N THR A 335 -20.69 -21.15 -4.12
CA THR A 335 -19.87 -22.26 -4.61
C THR A 335 -20.48 -22.86 -5.88
N TYR A 336 -19.70 -23.65 -6.59
CA TYR A 336 -20.14 -24.39 -7.77
C TYR A 336 -20.44 -25.84 -7.42
N SER A 337 -21.40 -26.42 -8.12
CA SER A 337 -21.65 -27.86 -8.14
C SER A 337 -21.76 -28.33 -9.57
N TRP A 338 -21.40 -29.58 -9.80
CA TRP A 338 -21.40 -30.19 -11.13
C TRP A 338 -21.63 -31.69 -11.04
N THR A 339 -22.12 -32.29 -12.11
CA THR A 339 -22.43 -33.71 -12.18
C THR A 339 -21.92 -34.28 -13.49
N SER A 340 -21.05 -35.27 -13.40
CA SER A 340 -20.70 -36.12 -14.54
C SER A 340 -21.55 -37.40 -14.49
N ARG A 341 -21.88 -37.93 -15.66
CA ARG A 341 -22.49 -39.24 -15.82
C ARG A 341 -21.62 -40.08 -16.76
N HIS A 342 -21.13 -41.19 -16.23
CA HIS A 342 -20.44 -42.23 -17.00
C HIS A 342 -21.37 -43.41 -17.29
N LEU A 343 -21.28 -43.98 -18.49
CA LEU A 343 -22.06 -45.15 -18.89
C LEU A 343 -21.13 -46.36 -18.99
N VAL A 344 -21.42 -47.40 -18.21
CA VAL A 344 -20.64 -48.64 -18.19
C VAL A 344 -21.38 -49.73 -18.94
N ASN A 345 -20.67 -50.39 -19.87
CA ASN A 345 -21.21 -51.54 -20.59
C ASN A 345 -20.94 -52.84 -19.83
N VAL A 346 -21.87 -53.22 -18.96
CA VAL A 346 -21.77 -54.40 -18.08
C VAL A 346 -21.59 -55.70 -18.87
N SER A 347 -22.16 -55.78 -20.09
CA SER A 347 -22.05 -56.98 -20.94
C SER A 347 -20.66 -57.22 -21.53
N ALA A 348 -19.77 -56.22 -21.50
CA ALA A 348 -18.41 -56.33 -22.02
C ALA A 348 -17.39 -56.82 -20.98
N HIS A 349 -17.81 -57.00 -19.72
CA HIS A 349 -16.93 -57.38 -18.61
C HIS A 349 -17.35 -58.71 -17.99
N GLU A 350 -16.37 -59.51 -17.59
CA GLU A 350 -16.59 -60.80 -16.90
C GLU A 350 -16.52 -60.67 -15.36
N GLU A 351 -15.89 -59.61 -14.87
CA GLU A 351 -15.67 -59.32 -13.45
C GLU A 351 -16.29 -57.97 -13.05
N ASP A 352 -16.51 -57.77 -11.75
CA ASP A 352 -16.99 -56.50 -11.20
C ASP A 352 -16.08 -55.33 -11.60
N ILE A 353 -16.70 -54.19 -11.90
CA ILE A 353 -15.99 -53.04 -12.46
C ILE A 353 -15.82 -52.00 -11.35
N ILE A 354 -14.56 -51.65 -11.06
CA ILE A 354 -14.22 -50.58 -10.13
C ILE A 354 -14.14 -49.27 -10.91
N LEU A 355 -15.11 -48.41 -10.68
CA LEU A 355 -15.11 -47.04 -11.19
C LEU A 355 -14.50 -46.10 -10.19
N THR A 356 -13.62 -45.23 -10.68
CA THR A 356 -13.01 -44.17 -9.89
C THR A 356 -13.33 -42.83 -10.53
N CYS A 357 -13.99 -41.96 -9.76
CA CYS A 357 -14.10 -40.54 -10.06
C CYS A 357 -12.95 -39.81 -9.38
N GLN A 358 -12.01 -39.30 -10.17
CA GLN A 358 -10.86 -38.53 -9.71
C GLN A 358 -11.02 -37.06 -10.12
N VAL A 359 -10.99 -36.14 -9.17
CA VAL A 359 -11.23 -34.72 -9.41
C VAL A 359 -10.04 -33.89 -8.97
N GLU A 360 -9.44 -33.16 -9.91
CA GLU A 360 -8.41 -32.15 -9.63
C GLU A 360 -9.06 -30.76 -9.57
N HIS A 361 -8.84 -30.05 -8.47
CA HIS A 361 -9.43 -28.74 -8.24
C HIS A 361 -8.36 -27.73 -7.82
N ASP A 362 -8.26 -26.62 -8.56
CA ASP A 362 -7.35 -25.50 -8.26
C ASP A 362 -5.88 -25.91 -7.93
N GLN A 363 -5.36 -26.91 -8.65
CA GLN A 363 -4.00 -27.48 -8.46
C GLN A 363 -3.76 -28.06 -7.06
N GLN A 364 -4.82 -28.54 -6.41
CA GLN A 364 -4.73 -29.36 -5.19
C GLN A 364 -4.51 -30.83 -5.54
N PRO A 365 -4.05 -31.65 -4.58
CA PRO A 365 -4.10 -33.09 -4.71
C PRO A 365 -5.51 -33.54 -5.14
N PRO A 366 -5.62 -34.54 -6.02
CA PRO A 366 -6.90 -34.95 -6.54
C PRO A 366 -7.75 -35.61 -5.44
N GLU A 367 -9.02 -35.23 -5.39
CA GLU A 367 -10.03 -35.89 -4.56
C GLU A 367 -10.53 -37.13 -5.31
N ILE A 368 -10.65 -38.26 -4.61
CA ILE A 368 -10.93 -39.56 -5.23
C ILE A 368 -12.12 -40.22 -4.55
N LYS A 369 -13.06 -40.70 -5.37
CA LYS A 369 -14.16 -41.54 -4.91
C LYS A 369 -14.27 -42.77 -5.80
N THR A 370 -14.37 -43.94 -5.19
CA THR A 370 -14.51 -45.22 -5.90
C THR A 370 -15.90 -45.81 -5.68
N HIS A 371 -16.37 -46.57 -6.66
CA HIS A 371 -17.63 -47.29 -6.62
C HIS A 371 -17.52 -48.59 -7.43
N THR A 372 -18.08 -49.67 -6.92
CA THR A 372 -18.03 -50.99 -7.57
C THR A 372 -19.38 -51.28 -8.23
N VAL A 373 -19.36 -51.48 -9.54
CA VAL A 373 -20.52 -51.91 -10.32
C VAL A 373 -20.52 -53.43 -10.39
N MET A 374 -21.56 -54.04 -9.84
CA MET A 374 -21.69 -55.50 -9.77
C MET A 374 -22.12 -56.08 -11.13
N VAL A 375 -21.33 -57.00 -11.69
CA VAL A 375 -21.67 -57.71 -12.93
C VAL A 375 -22.41 -58.99 -12.58
N SER A 376 -23.75 -58.94 -12.51
CA SER A 376 -24.55 -60.13 -12.15
C SER A 376 -24.71 -61.12 -13.32
N ALA A 377 -24.56 -62.41 -13.05
CA ALA A 377 -24.75 -63.50 -14.02
C ALA A 377 -26.21 -63.67 -14.53
N CYS A 378 -27.17 -62.90 -14.01
CA CYS A 378 -28.61 -63.08 -14.28
C CYS A 378 -29.08 -62.45 -15.60
N GLN A 379 -28.26 -61.66 -16.29
CA GLN A 379 -28.60 -61.07 -17.61
C GLN A 379 -28.25 -61.97 -18.81
N ARG A 380 -27.86 -63.23 -18.58
CA ARG A 380 -27.31 -64.12 -19.60
C ARG A 380 -28.36 -64.83 -20.48
N GLU A 381 -29.67 -64.70 -20.21
CA GLU A 381 -30.69 -65.56 -20.85
C GLU A 381 -31.81 -64.88 -21.67
N GLN A 382 -31.82 -63.57 -21.89
CA GLN A 382 -32.84 -62.93 -22.74
C GLN A 382 -32.26 -62.29 -23.99
N GLY A 383 -31.72 -63.15 -24.84
CA GLY A 383 -31.28 -62.80 -26.19
C GLY A 383 -31.70 -63.85 -27.21
N ILE A 384 -33.00 -64.14 -27.35
CA ILE A 384 -33.61 -64.68 -28.59
C ILE A 384 -35.13 -64.45 -28.55
N SER A 385 -35.62 -63.51 -29.36
CA SER A 385 -36.76 -63.71 -30.25
C SER A 385 -36.85 -62.52 -31.21
N THR A 386 -36.26 -62.73 -32.37
CA THR A 386 -36.59 -62.01 -33.61
C THR A 386 -38.05 -62.23 -33.96
N MET A 387 -38.82 -61.16 -34.12
CA MET A 387 -40.02 -61.17 -34.96
C MET A 387 -39.96 -59.99 -35.95
N SER A 388 -39.83 -60.38 -37.21
CA SER A 388 -39.97 -59.62 -38.43
C SER A 388 -41.38 -59.02 -38.59
N GLY A 389 -41.47 -57.78 -39.07
CA GLY A 389 -42.70 -57.14 -39.52
C GLY A 389 -42.45 -55.77 -40.18
N LYS A 390 -42.44 -55.74 -41.52
CA LYS A 390 -42.30 -54.55 -42.39
C LYS A 390 -43.52 -53.61 -42.31
N VAL A 391 -43.31 -52.28 -42.38
CA VAL A 391 -44.12 -51.27 -43.12
C VAL A 391 -43.20 -50.04 -43.37
N SER A 392 -42.62 -49.85 -44.56
CA SER A 392 -43.08 -49.00 -45.69
C SER A 392 -42.97 -47.47 -45.50
N THR A 393 -41.83 -46.93 -45.99
CA THR A 393 -41.60 -45.68 -46.77
C THR A 393 -42.50 -44.45 -46.60
N GLN A 394 -41.89 -43.26 -46.40
CA GLN A 394 -41.84 -42.21 -47.45
C GLN A 394 -40.77 -41.14 -47.17
N THR A 395 -40.08 -40.74 -48.23
CA THR A 395 -38.93 -39.84 -48.35
C THR A 395 -39.30 -38.36 -48.48
N SER A 396 -38.45 -37.44 -48.02
CA SER A 396 -38.11 -36.21 -48.75
C SER A 396 -36.71 -35.70 -48.39
N TRP A 397 -35.86 -35.59 -49.41
CA TRP A 397 -34.57 -34.87 -49.45
C TRP A 397 -34.85 -33.36 -49.75
N LEU A 398 -34.00 -32.32 -49.59
CA LEU A 398 -32.57 -32.13 -49.85
C LEU A 398 -31.97 -30.91 -49.08
N PHE A 399 -30.71 -31.09 -48.65
CA PHE A 399 -29.50 -30.24 -48.52
C PHE A 399 -29.46 -28.67 -48.57
N VAL A 400 -28.93 -28.07 -47.49
CA VAL A 400 -27.58 -27.45 -47.23
C VAL A 400 -26.88 -26.46 -48.21
N ASN A 401 -26.66 -25.22 -47.69
CA ASN A 401 -25.54 -24.22 -47.72
C ASN A 401 -24.70 -23.81 -48.96
N PHE A 402 -24.33 -22.50 -49.01
CA PHE A 402 -23.00 -21.86 -48.67
C PHE A 402 -22.62 -20.63 -49.56
N SER A 403 -22.19 -19.50 -48.91
CA SER A 403 -21.26 -18.38 -49.27
C SER A 403 -21.32 -17.66 -50.64
N SER A 404 -20.96 -16.38 -50.88
CA SER A 404 -19.79 -15.53 -50.48
C SER A 404 -20.00 -14.10 -51.08
N PHE A 405 -19.79 -12.95 -50.40
CA PHE A 405 -18.60 -12.05 -50.31
C PHE A 405 -18.41 -10.88 -51.34
N LEU A 406 -17.99 -9.71 -50.79
CA LEU A 406 -17.22 -8.52 -51.34
C LEU A 406 -17.99 -7.47 -52.18
N ASN A 407 -17.70 -6.15 -52.26
CA ASN A 407 -16.77 -5.14 -51.67
C ASN A 407 -17.30 -3.73 -52.11
N VAL A 408 -17.33 -2.67 -51.29
CA VAL A 408 -16.38 -1.51 -51.13
C VAL A 408 -16.23 -0.51 -52.31
N LYS A 409 -16.54 0.79 -52.02
CA LYS A 409 -15.91 2.11 -52.38
C LYS A 409 -17.00 3.19 -52.66
N GLU A 410 -17.11 4.33 -51.95
CA GLU A 410 -16.19 5.45 -51.64
C GLU A 410 -16.10 6.50 -52.78
N LEU A 411 -16.49 7.76 -52.50
CA LEU A 411 -15.70 9.02 -52.66
C LEU A 411 -16.57 10.29 -52.48
N ASP A 412 -16.14 11.17 -51.56
CA ASP A 412 -15.97 12.64 -51.63
C ASP A 412 -17.03 13.59 -52.24
N THR A 413 -17.18 14.88 -51.86
CA THR A 413 -16.30 15.82 -51.14
C THR A 413 -17.11 17.05 -50.67
N SER A 414 -16.65 17.65 -49.57
CA SER A 414 -16.38 19.09 -49.41
C SER A 414 -17.50 20.14 -49.22
N ASN A 415 -17.35 20.82 -48.07
CA ASN A 415 -17.48 22.26 -47.79
C ASN A 415 -18.77 22.88 -47.19
N THR A 416 -18.59 23.25 -45.91
CA THR A 416 -18.89 24.54 -45.27
C THR A 416 -20.33 25.07 -45.23
N ALA A 417 -20.89 25.14 -44.01
CA ALA A 417 -21.68 26.28 -43.55
C ALA A 417 -21.66 26.38 -42.01
N GLU A 418 -21.40 27.57 -41.51
CA GLU A 418 -21.41 27.96 -40.10
C GLU A 418 -22.82 27.94 -39.50
N ILE A 419 -22.94 27.63 -38.20
CA ILE A 419 -24.15 27.93 -37.42
C ILE A 419 -23.78 28.91 -36.31
N LEU A 420 -24.23 30.15 -36.49
CA LEU A 420 -24.30 31.21 -35.49
C LEU A 420 -25.43 30.90 -34.50
N VAL A 421 -25.10 30.73 -33.21
CA VAL A 421 -26.09 30.83 -32.13
C VAL A 421 -25.76 32.07 -31.30
N ALA A 422 -26.50 33.14 -31.55
CA ALA A 422 -26.50 34.33 -30.71
C ALA A 422 -27.38 34.07 -29.48
N VAL A 423 -26.80 34.22 -28.28
CA VAL A 423 -27.55 34.26 -27.02
C VAL A 423 -27.40 35.66 -26.43
N LEU A 424 -28.51 36.40 -26.40
CA LEU A 424 -28.60 37.73 -25.79
C LEU A 424 -28.71 37.59 -24.27
N LEU A 425 -27.70 38.06 -23.54
CA LEU A 425 -27.74 38.21 -22.07
C LEU A 425 -27.56 39.69 -21.69
N GLY A 426 -28.63 40.47 -21.84
CA GLY A 426 -28.82 41.75 -21.15
C GLY A 426 -27.81 42.88 -21.41
N PRO A 427 -28.11 44.11 -20.99
CA PRO A 427 -27.30 45.26 -21.32
C PRO A 427 -26.33 45.55 -20.17
N LYS A 428 -25.16 44.88 -20.17
CA LYS A 428 -23.86 45.40 -19.70
C LYS A 428 -22.86 44.24 -19.53
N LEU A 429 -21.70 44.41 -20.18
CA LEU A 429 -20.46 43.61 -20.14
C LEU A 429 -20.31 42.54 -21.23
N LEU A 430 -19.48 42.87 -22.24
CA LEU A 430 -18.98 41.98 -23.29
C LEU A 430 -17.74 41.25 -22.76
N LEU A 431 -17.75 39.92 -22.74
CA LEU A 431 -16.56 39.11 -22.48
C LEU A 431 -16.43 38.10 -23.63
N VAL A 432 -15.52 38.40 -24.55
CA VAL A 432 -15.19 37.55 -25.71
C VAL A 432 -14.05 36.63 -25.28
N ILE A 433 -14.29 35.32 -25.21
CA ILE A 433 -13.23 34.31 -25.02
C ILE A 433 -13.07 33.57 -26.34
N GLY A 434 -12.01 33.89 -27.08
CA GLY A 434 -11.56 33.10 -28.23
C GLY A 434 -10.69 31.94 -27.76
N ALA A 435 -11.08 30.71 -28.08
CA ALA A 435 -10.26 29.52 -27.87
C ALA A 435 -9.72 29.02 -29.22
N SER A 436 -8.41 29.07 -29.41
CA SER A 436 -7.71 28.54 -30.57
C SER A 436 -7.21 27.13 -30.27
N VAL A 437 -7.69 26.12 -31.02
CA VAL A 437 -7.18 24.75 -30.96
C VAL A 437 -6.06 24.61 -31.99
N ILE A 438 -4.83 24.42 -31.53
CA ILE A 438 -3.66 24.14 -32.37
C ILE A 438 -3.44 22.62 -32.38
N TYR A 439 -3.63 21.99 -33.54
CA TYR A 439 -3.31 20.57 -33.76
C TYR A 439 -1.84 20.43 -34.19
N MET A 440 -1.00 19.82 -33.35
CA MET A 440 0.40 19.54 -33.69
C MET A 440 0.52 18.11 -34.23
N HIS A 441 0.69 17.99 -35.54
CA HIS A 441 0.95 16.72 -36.24
C HIS A 441 2.40 16.27 -35.98
N LYS A 442 2.60 15.13 -35.31
CA LYS A 442 3.93 14.53 -35.13
C LYS A 442 4.23 13.58 -36.30
N LYS A 443 5.20 13.98 -37.13
CA LYS A 443 5.70 13.22 -38.29
C LYS A 443 6.65 12.11 -37.81
N GLN A 444 6.33 10.85 -38.07
CA GLN A 444 7.28 9.73 -37.98
C GLN A 444 8.26 9.82 -39.16
N LYS A 445 9.56 9.72 -38.88
CA LYS A 445 10.59 9.43 -39.90
C LYS A 445 10.99 7.97 -39.77
N ALA A 446 11.17 7.37 -40.95
CA ALA A 446 11.58 6.01 -41.23
C ALA A 446 12.90 5.61 -40.57
#